data_AF-A0A0N5A6L3-F1
#
_entry.id   AF-A0A0N5A6L3-F1
#
_cell.length_a   1.000
_cell.length_b   1.000
_cell.length_c   1.000
_cell.angle_alpha   90.00
_cell.angle_beta   90.00
_cell.angle_gamma   90.00
#
_symmetry.space_group_name_H-M   'P 1'
#
loop_
_entity.id
_entity.type
_entity.pdbx_description
1 polymer ?
#
loop_
_entity_poly.entity_id
_entity_poly.type
_entity_poly.pdbx_seq_one_letter_code
_entity_poly.pdbx_strand_id
1 'polypeptide(L)'
;MLLFLLFFNFIFLSDITSPCGSFNCEPYSNNVAIAYEVEPSPPLSFYQYTDRYPGQQKRGSILKSYLESIATEAVNNLINRTDPAYRNFFTLTSSLNSDKSTLLRAQIVAGDCKDASGNNVNGPVAEKDTYFVQDGKLIRRVEQKVCQNGVVQSEKNLDVVIPLVYEFRATIRTGQTLCQTHWNQLVTELKTLLENTNSTVAGEIWHFKNFSKN
;
A
#
# COMPACT_ATOMS: atom_id res chain seq x y z
N MET A 1 6.37 39.52 -48.00
CA MET A 1 5.61 38.25 -48.16
C MET A 1 6.43 37.02 -47.74
N LEU A 2 7.71 36.91 -48.13
CA LEU A 2 8.60 35.81 -47.70
C LEU A 2 8.87 35.78 -46.18
N LEU A 3 8.96 36.95 -45.52
CA LEU A 3 9.15 37.06 -44.06
C LEU A 3 7.95 36.54 -43.24
N PHE A 4 6.73 36.63 -43.79
CA PHE A 4 5.50 36.21 -43.09
C PHE A 4 5.36 34.68 -43.07
N LEU A 5 5.84 34.01 -44.12
CA LEU A 5 5.88 32.54 -44.22
C LEU A 5 6.96 31.93 -43.32
N LEU A 6 8.09 32.61 -43.13
CA LEU A 6 9.13 32.18 -42.18
C LEU A 6 8.66 32.30 -40.72
N PHE A 7 7.87 33.34 -40.40
CA PHE A 7 7.33 33.51 -39.05
C PHE A 7 6.29 32.42 -38.69
N PHE A 8 5.42 32.04 -39.64
CA PHE A 8 4.48 30.94 -39.43
C PHE A 8 5.19 29.58 -39.26
N ASN A 9 6.23 29.30 -40.05
CA ASN A 9 7.00 28.06 -39.89
C ASN A 9 7.77 28.04 -38.56
N PHE A 10 8.26 29.19 -38.06
CA PHE A 10 8.92 29.26 -36.76
C PHE A 10 7.96 29.06 -35.58
N ILE A 11 6.72 29.54 -35.67
CA ILE A 11 5.71 29.31 -34.62
C ILE A 11 5.34 27.81 -34.57
N PHE A 12 5.16 27.16 -35.72
CA PHE A 12 4.89 25.71 -35.77
C PHE A 12 6.10 24.84 -35.38
N LEU A 13 7.34 25.31 -35.60
CA LEU A 13 8.56 24.63 -35.12
C LEU A 13 8.83 24.89 -33.63
N SER A 14 8.36 26.00 -33.06
CA SER A 14 8.50 26.29 -31.62
C SER A 14 7.55 25.46 -30.74
N ASP A 15 6.49 24.89 -31.31
CA ASP A 15 5.66 23.87 -30.65
C ASP A 15 6.38 22.51 -30.52
N ILE A 16 7.56 22.34 -31.14
CA ILE A 16 8.40 21.14 -31.03
C ILE A 16 9.57 21.36 -30.04
N THR A 17 9.82 22.59 -29.59
CA THR A 17 10.96 22.92 -28.71
C THR A 17 10.56 23.43 -27.34
N SER A 18 9.28 23.46 -27.01
CA SER A 18 8.87 23.49 -25.60
C SER A 18 9.27 22.14 -25.01
N PRO A 19 10.11 22.06 -23.96
CA PRO A 19 10.33 20.80 -23.28
C PRO A 19 8.97 20.36 -22.77
N CYS A 20 8.37 19.37 -23.43
CA CYS A 20 7.13 18.73 -23.03
C CYS A 20 7.36 18.16 -21.62
N GLY A 21 7.02 18.98 -20.63
CA GLY A 21 7.24 18.74 -19.22
C GLY A 21 6.64 17.41 -18.79
N SER A 22 7.40 16.69 -17.98
CA SER A 22 7.03 15.43 -17.33
C SER A 22 6.71 14.23 -18.24
N PHE A 23 6.18 14.37 -19.46
CA PHE A 23 5.67 13.26 -20.28
C PHE A 23 6.54 12.87 -21.50
N ASN A 24 7.80 13.31 -21.58
CA ASN A 24 8.72 12.93 -22.65
C ASN A 24 9.35 11.54 -22.43
N CYS A 25 8.50 10.54 -22.30
CA CYS A 25 8.86 9.15 -22.01
C CYS A 25 7.94 8.20 -22.79
N GLU A 26 8.41 6.98 -23.06
CA GLU A 26 7.65 6.00 -23.84
C GLU A 26 6.29 5.70 -23.20
N PRO A 27 5.16 5.87 -23.93
CA PRO A 27 3.82 5.59 -23.43
C PRO A 27 3.71 4.18 -22.85
N TYR A 28 3.05 4.06 -21.69
CA TYR A 28 2.87 2.77 -21.03
C TYR A 28 1.40 2.38 -20.87
N SER A 29 0.70 3.01 -19.92
CA SER A 29 -0.73 2.78 -19.69
C SER A 29 -1.32 3.89 -18.83
N ASN A 30 -2.62 4.14 -19.02
CA ASN A 30 -3.43 4.98 -18.15
C ASN A 30 -4.16 4.18 -17.07
N ASN A 31 -4.05 2.84 -17.06
CA ASN A 31 -4.65 1.99 -16.04
C ASN A 31 -3.64 0.92 -15.60
N VAL A 32 -3.32 0.88 -14.31
CA VAL A 32 -2.40 -0.13 -13.76
C VAL A 32 -2.94 -0.72 -12.46
N ALA A 33 -2.56 -1.96 -12.18
CA ALA A 33 -2.67 -2.55 -10.85
C ALA A 33 -1.28 -2.73 -10.26
N ILE A 34 -1.13 -2.37 -8.99
CA ILE A 34 0.10 -2.52 -8.23
C ILE A 34 -0.21 -3.45 -7.06
N ALA A 35 0.52 -4.56 -6.96
CA ALA A 35 0.33 -5.55 -5.91
C ALA A 35 1.58 -5.66 -5.02
N TYR A 36 1.36 -5.70 -3.71
CA TYR A 36 2.38 -5.92 -2.69
C TYR A 36 2.05 -7.13 -1.85
N GLU A 37 3.09 -7.87 -1.49
CA GLU A 37 3.03 -8.81 -0.38
C GLU A 37 3.60 -8.13 0.86
N VAL A 38 2.78 -8.01 1.90
CA VAL A 38 3.09 -7.20 3.08
C VAL A 38 3.08 -8.06 4.33
N GLU A 39 4.16 -8.00 5.10
CA GLU A 39 4.20 -8.43 6.50
C GLU A 39 3.58 -7.34 7.36
N PRO A 40 2.35 -7.54 7.85
CA PRO A 40 1.56 -6.45 8.41
C PRO A 40 1.96 -6.17 9.85
N SER A 41 1.97 -4.89 10.20
CA SER A 41 1.96 -4.40 11.58
C SER A 41 0.52 -4.24 12.10
N PRO A 42 0.30 -3.95 13.40
CA PRO A 42 -1.06 -3.74 13.94
C PRO A 42 -1.91 -2.71 13.17
N PRO A 43 -1.39 -1.53 12.75
CA PRO A 43 -2.12 -0.59 11.88
C PRO A 43 -2.73 -1.16 10.60
N LEU A 44 -2.14 -2.20 10.02
CA LEU A 44 -2.64 -2.87 8.81
C LEU A 44 -3.58 -4.06 9.11
N SER A 45 -4.14 -4.10 10.32
CA SER A 45 -5.10 -5.11 10.74
C SER A 45 -6.30 -4.49 11.43
N PHE A 46 -7.36 -5.29 11.62
CA PHE A 46 -8.52 -4.87 12.39
C PHE A 46 -8.97 -5.91 13.40
N TYR A 47 -9.64 -5.43 14.45
CA TYR A 47 -10.33 -6.27 15.42
C TYR A 47 -11.55 -5.52 15.99
N GLN A 48 -12.71 -6.18 16.03
CA GLN A 48 -13.99 -5.50 16.28
C GLN A 48 -14.35 -5.33 17.75
N TYR A 49 -13.62 -5.99 18.65
CA TYR A 49 -13.90 -5.98 20.08
C TYR A 49 -13.10 -4.88 20.81
N THR A 50 -13.49 -4.62 22.05
CA THR A 50 -12.99 -3.50 22.87
C THR A 50 -11.57 -3.71 23.39
N ASP A 51 -11.14 -4.96 23.51
CA ASP A 51 -9.81 -5.44 23.89
C ASP A 51 -8.80 -5.40 22.73
N ARG A 52 -9.13 -4.71 21.64
CA ARG A 52 -8.26 -4.53 20.47
C ARG A 52 -6.91 -3.93 20.86
N TYR A 53 -5.85 -4.45 20.26
CA TYR A 53 -4.49 -3.97 20.47
C TYR A 53 -4.31 -2.53 19.97
N PRO A 54 -3.51 -1.69 20.67
CA PRO A 54 -3.25 -0.32 20.25
C PRO A 54 -2.78 -0.21 18.80
N GLY A 55 -3.34 0.74 18.05
CA GLY A 55 -3.00 0.97 16.65
C GLY A 55 -3.79 0.14 15.64
N GLN A 56 -4.45 -0.97 16.03
CA GLN A 56 -5.32 -1.69 15.11
C GLN A 56 -6.56 -0.87 14.73
N GLN A 57 -7.12 -1.14 13.55
CA GLN A 57 -8.37 -0.55 13.08
C GLN A 57 -9.57 -1.21 13.75
N LYS A 58 -10.66 -0.46 13.94
CA LYS A 58 -11.85 -0.97 14.65
C LYS A 58 -12.67 -1.99 13.85
N ARG A 59 -12.60 -1.97 12.51
CA ARG A 59 -13.36 -2.89 11.64
C ARG A 59 -12.76 -2.90 10.23
N GLY A 60 -13.08 -3.94 9.47
CA GLY A 60 -12.56 -4.12 8.10
C GLY A 60 -12.83 -2.94 7.16
N SER A 61 -13.99 -2.29 7.26
CA SER A 61 -14.28 -1.11 6.43
C SER A 61 -13.39 0.09 6.75
N ILE A 62 -13.01 0.28 8.02
CA ILE A 62 -12.09 1.35 8.42
C ILE A 62 -10.67 1.02 7.96
N LEU A 63 -10.25 -0.25 8.06
CA LEU A 63 -8.98 -0.70 7.49
C LEU A 63 -8.94 -0.47 5.98
N LYS A 64 -10.01 -0.80 5.25
CA LYS A 64 -10.10 -0.52 3.82
C LYS A 64 -9.92 0.96 3.51
N SER A 65 -10.68 1.84 4.16
CA SER A 65 -10.56 3.29 3.93
C SER A 65 -9.17 3.82 4.30
N TYR A 66 -8.54 3.27 5.35
CA TYR A 66 -7.17 3.62 5.72
C TYR A 66 -6.17 3.19 4.64
N LEU A 67 -6.26 1.96 4.13
CA LEU A 67 -5.43 1.47 3.03
C LEU A 67 -5.64 2.29 1.75
N GLU A 68 -6.87 2.68 1.43
CA GLU A 68 -7.19 3.59 0.31
C GLU A 68 -6.60 4.99 0.53
N SER A 69 -6.57 5.48 1.77
CA SER A 69 -5.97 6.77 2.09
C SER A 69 -4.46 6.79 1.87
N ILE A 70 -3.75 5.67 2.15
CA ILE A 70 -2.33 5.52 1.86
C ILE A 70 -2.05 5.65 0.35
N ALA A 71 -2.85 4.99 -0.50
CA ALA A 71 -2.71 5.13 -1.95
C ALA A 71 -3.05 6.54 -2.46
N THR A 72 -4.06 7.17 -1.86
CA THR A 72 -4.43 8.55 -2.16
C THR A 72 -3.32 9.53 -1.78
N GLU A 73 -2.66 9.32 -0.65
CA GLU A 73 -1.51 10.09 -0.22
C GLU A 73 -0.33 9.93 -1.19
N ALA A 74 -0.03 8.70 -1.63
CA ALA A 74 1.01 8.46 -2.65
C ALA A 74 0.74 9.25 -3.94
N VAL A 75 -0.51 9.25 -4.41
CA VAL A 75 -0.95 10.03 -5.57
C VAL A 75 -0.78 11.53 -5.34
N ASN A 76 -1.21 12.03 -4.18
CA ASN A 76 -1.09 13.45 -3.83
C ASN A 76 0.38 13.89 -3.76
N ASN A 77 1.26 13.07 -3.18
CA ASN A 77 2.69 13.34 -3.13
C ASN A 77 3.31 13.44 -4.52
N LEU A 78 2.90 12.56 -5.45
CA LEU A 78 3.33 12.62 -6.85
C LEU A 78 2.84 13.91 -7.53
N ILE A 79 1.55 14.24 -7.43
CA ILE A 79 0.97 15.45 -8.02
C ILE A 79 1.64 16.72 -7.45
N ASN A 80 1.94 16.74 -6.15
CA ASN A 80 2.58 17.86 -5.48
C ASN A 80 4.05 18.05 -5.87
N ARG A 81 4.72 17.02 -6.39
CA ARG A 81 6.07 17.12 -6.97
C ARG A 81 6.05 17.57 -8.43
N THR A 82 4.92 17.42 -9.13
CA THR A 82 4.76 17.92 -10.49
C THR A 82 4.69 19.45 -10.51
N ASP A 83 5.25 20.06 -11.55
CA ASP A 83 5.14 21.50 -11.80
C ASP A 83 3.66 21.93 -11.72
N PRO A 84 3.33 22.96 -10.92
CA PRO A 84 1.98 23.50 -10.83
C PRO A 84 1.31 23.80 -12.17
N ALA A 85 2.09 24.18 -13.20
CA ALA A 85 1.59 24.40 -14.55
C ALA A 85 0.96 23.14 -15.17
N TYR A 86 1.46 21.95 -14.84
CA TYR A 86 1.01 20.69 -15.43
C TYR A 86 -0.06 19.95 -14.61
N ARG A 87 -0.26 20.29 -13.33
CA ARG A 87 -1.19 19.56 -12.42
C ARG A 87 -2.62 19.51 -12.92
N ASN A 88 -3.10 20.56 -13.58
CA ASN A 88 -4.47 20.62 -14.08
C ASN A 88 -4.71 19.83 -15.39
N PHE A 89 -3.63 19.31 -16.00
CA PHE A 89 -3.72 18.56 -17.25
C PHE A 89 -3.91 17.06 -17.06
N PHE A 90 -3.76 16.56 -15.83
CA PHE A 90 -4.03 15.16 -15.52
C PHE A 90 -4.75 14.99 -14.19
N THR A 91 -5.50 13.90 -14.07
CA THR A 91 -6.00 13.39 -12.79
C THR A 91 -5.50 11.97 -12.61
N LEU A 92 -5.19 11.61 -11.38
CA LEU A 92 -4.80 10.26 -10.99
C LEU A 92 -5.71 9.84 -9.85
N THR A 93 -6.41 8.71 -10.01
CA THR A 93 -7.30 8.15 -8.97
C THR A 93 -6.79 6.80 -8.53
N SER A 94 -7.07 6.42 -7.29
CA SER A 94 -6.69 5.14 -6.72
C SER A 94 -7.87 4.46 -6.03
N SER A 95 -7.85 3.13 -5.99
CA SER A 95 -8.78 2.31 -5.20
C SER A 95 -8.12 1.00 -4.78
N LEU A 96 -8.55 0.45 -3.64
CA LEU A 96 -8.12 -0.89 -3.21
C LEU A 96 -9.00 -1.95 -3.86
N ASN A 97 -8.40 -2.88 -4.61
CA ASN A 97 -9.11 -4.04 -5.14
C ASN A 97 -9.38 -5.02 -3.99
N SER A 98 -10.61 -5.00 -3.46
CA SER A 98 -11.00 -5.79 -2.28
C SER A 98 -11.08 -7.30 -2.55
N ASP A 99 -11.26 -7.72 -3.81
CA ASP A 99 -11.34 -9.14 -4.17
C ASP A 99 -9.95 -9.81 -4.23
N LYS A 100 -8.90 -8.99 -4.42
CA LYS A 100 -7.51 -9.44 -4.51
C LYS A 100 -6.66 -9.04 -3.30
N SER A 101 -7.20 -8.19 -2.42
CA SER A 101 -6.52 -7.74 -1.20
C SER A 101 -7.06 -8.48 0.01
N THR A 102 -6.20 -8.74 0.99
CA THR A 102 -6.63 -9.31 2.28
C THR A 102 -6.75 -8.22 3.33
N LEU A 103 -7.97 -8.03 3.85
CA LEU A 103 -8.20 -7.22 5.04
C LEU A 103 -8.03 -8.11 6.28
N LEU A 104 -6.87 -8.02 6.94
CA LEU A 104 -6.51 -8.92 8.02
C LEU A 104 -7.32 -8.63 9.30
N ARG A 105 -8.15 -9.59 9.71
CA ARG A 105 -8.71 -9.62 11.07
C ARG A 105 -7.73 -10.32 12.00
N ALA A 106 -7.15 -9.61 12.96
CA ALA A 106 -6.16 -10.16 13.87
C ALA A 106 -6.58 -9.97 15.33
N GLN A 107 -6.82 -11.08 16.05
CA GLN A 107 -6.90 -11.05 17.51
C GLN A 107 -5.49 -11.15 18.07
N ILE A 108 -4.96 -10.06 18.63
CA ILE A 108 -3.60 -10.00 19.14
C ILE A 108 -3.62 -10.30 20.64
N VAL A 109 -2.93 -11.38 21.03
CA VAL A 109 -2.79 -11.85 22.41
C VAL A 109 -1.31 -12.01 22.70
N ALA A 110 -0.79 -11.34 23.73
CA ALA A 110 0.63 -11.43 24.10
C ALA A 110 1.04 -12.87 24.45
N GLY A 111 0.18 -13.57 25.22
CA GLY A 111 0.43 -14.95 25.63
C GLY A 111 1.58 -15.06 26.63
N ASP A 112 1.60 -14.16 27.61
CA ASP A 112 2.63 -14.11 28.65
C ASP A 112 2.52 -15.30 29.60
N CYS A 113 3.64 -15.97 29.87
CA CYS A 113 3.70 -17.05 30.87
C CYS A 113 3.76 -16.53 32.32
N LYS A 114 3.76 -15.21 32.51
CA LYS A 114 3.62 -14.57 33.81
C LYS A 114 2.40 -13.68 33.80
N ASP A 115 1.65 -13.69 34.90
CA ASP A 115 0.54 -12.75 35.06
C ASP A 115 1.05 -11.33 35.33
N ALA A 116 0.12 -10.37 35.41
CA ALA A 116 0.46 -8.97 35.69
C ALA A 116 1.14 -8.75 37.06
N SER A 117 1.04 -9.73 37.99
CA SER A 117 1.70 -9.73 39.29
C SER A 117 3.05 -10.45 39.28
N GLY A 118 3.47 -10.98 38.14
CA GLY A 118 4.72 -11.73 37.97
C GLY A 118 4.64 -13.21 38.38
N ASN A 119 3.46 -13.73 38.70
CA ASN A 119 3.29 -15.14 39.06
C ASN A 119 3.34 -16.02 37.82
N ASN A 120 3.88 -17.22 37.99
CA ASN A 120 3.96 -18.22 36.94
C ASN A 120 2.56 -18.72 36.54
N VAL A 121 2.25 -18.63 35.25
CA VAL A 121 1.03 -19.18 34.67
C VAL A 121 1.25 -20.64 34.27
N ASN A 122 0.24 -21.46 34.52
CA ASN A 122 0.17 -22.87 34.12
C ASN A 122 -1.05 -23.08 33.23
N GLY A 123 -0.85 -23.70 32.07
CA GLY A 123 -1.90 -23.98 31.10
C GLY A 123 -1.87 -23.05 29.88
N PRO A 124 -2.97 -22.99 29.12
CA PRO A 124 -3.02 -22.23 27.88
C PRO A 124 -3.09 -20.72 28.12
N VAL A 125 -2.23 -19.98 27.43
CA VAL A 125 -2.13 -18.51 27.56
C VAL A 125 -2.47 -17.74 26.29
N ALA A 126 -2.47 -18.41 25.14
CA ALA A 126 -2.96 -17.87 23.89
C ALA A 126 -3.46 -19.00 22.98
N GLU A 127 -4.59 -18.79 22.33
CA GLU A 127 -5.20 -19.79 21.46
C GLU A 127 -4.47 -19.88 20.11
N LYS A 128 -4.66 -21.02 19.44
CA LYS A 128 -4.29 -21.18 18.03
C LYS A 128 -5.00 -20.12 17.17
N ASP A 129 -4.36 -19.71 16.08
CA ASP A 129 -4.86 -18.72 15.11
C ASP A 129 -5.02 -17.29 15.66
N THR A 130 -4.62 -17.06 16.91
CA THR A 130 -4.35 -15.72 17.44
C THR A 130 -3.00 -15.21 16.95
N TYR A 131 -2.78 -13.91 17.11
CA TYR A 131 -1.57 -13.21 16.68
C TYR A 131 -0.82 -12.65 17.89
N PHE A 132 0.46 -12.36 17.71
CA PHE A 132 1.23 -11.51 18.62
C PHE A 132 2.15 -10.60 17.81
N VAL A 133 2.70 -9.59 18.48
CA VAL A 133 3.62 -8.64 17.86
C VAL A 133 5.04 -9.05 18.18
N GLN A 134 5.85 -9.28 17.15
CA GLN A 134 7.29 -9.50 17.25
C GLN A 134 7.97 -8.56 16.27
N ASP A 135 8.96 -7.80 16.72
CA ASP A 135 9.68 -6.82 15.91
C ASP A 135 8.75 -5.84 15.15
N GLY A 136 7.64 -5.47 15.79
CA GLY A 136 6.61 -4.57 15.22
C GLY A 136 5.62 -5.23 14.25
N LYS A 137 5.82 -6.51 13.90
CA LYS A 137 5.05 -7.26 12.91
C LYS A 137 4.12 -8.28 13.56
N LEU A 138 3.07 -8.65 12.85
CA LEU A 138 2.12 -9.68 13.27
C LEU A 138 2.65 -11.07 12.94
N ILE A 139 2.74 -11.91 13.96
CA ILE A 139 3.07 -13.33 13.84
C ILE A 139 1.83 -14.14 14.23
N ARG A 140 1.47 -15.15 13.44
CA ARG A 140 0.32 -16.02 13.71
C ARG A 140 0.77 -17.26 14.46
N ARG A 141 0.00 -17.64 15.48
CA ARG A 141 0.16 -18.91 16.17
C ARG A 141 -0.48 -20.04 15.40
N VAL A 142 0.31 -21.07 15.09
CA VAL A 142 -0.15 -22.31 14.43
C VAL A 142 -0.73 -23.29 15.42
N GLU A 143 -0.28 -23.22 16.67
CA GLU A 143 -0.77 -24.01 17.78
C GLU A 143 -1.02 -23.15 19.01
N GLN A 144 -1.75 -23.69 19.97
CA GLN A 144 -2.01 -23.03 21.23
C GLN A 144 -0.70 -22.86 22.01
N LYS A 145 -0.45 -21.66 22.55
CA LYS A 145 0.68 -21.42 23.45
C LYS A 145 0.33 -21.89 24.85
N VAL A 146 1.14 -22.80 25.38
CA VAL A 146 0.97 -23.39 26.72
C VAL A 146 2.19 -23.09 27.57
N CYS A 147 1.96 -22.68 28.81
CA CYS A 147 2.99 -22.42 29.79
C CYS A 147 2.94 -23.45 30.92
N GLN A 148 4.11 -23.78 31.47
CA GLN A 148 4.25 -24.57 32.69
C GLN A 148 5.34 -23.94 33.55
N ASN A 149 5.01 -23.62 34.79
CA ASN A 149 5.87 -22.93 35.75
C ASN A 149 6.51 -21.65 35.17
N GLY A 150 5.75 -20.89 34.39
CA GLY A 150 6.23 -19.64 33.80
C GLY A 150 7.11 -19.82 32.55
N VAL A 151 7.24 -21.04 32.04
CA VAL A 151 8.06 -21.38 30.87
C VAL A 151 7.17 -21.90 29.74
N VAL A 152 7.42 -21.42 28.52
CA VAL A 152 6.74 -21.90 27.31
C VAL A 152 7.05 -23.37 27.08
N GLN A 153 6.02 -24.21 26.96
CA GLN A 153 6.15 -25.64 26.67
C GLN A 153 5.91 -25.98 25.20
N SER A 154 5.02 -25.24 24.55
CA SER A 154 4.67 -25.43 23.14
C SER A 154 4.42 -24.07 22.51
N GLU A 155 5.08 -23.81 21.40
CA GLU A 155 4.85 -22.64 20.56
C GLU A 155 5.30 -22.95 19.13
N LYS A 156 4.38 -22.79 18.19
CA LYS A 156 4.66 -22.86 16.76
C LYS A 156 4.02 -21.67 16.08
N ASN A 157 4.82 -20.95 15.33
CA ASN A 157 4.48 -19.65 14.77
C ASN A 157 4.71 -19.63 13.26
N LEU A 158 4.03 -18.73 12.56
CA LEU A 158 4.24 -18.43 11.16
C LEU A 158 4.24 -16.92 10.94
N ASP A 159 5.16 -16.47 10.09
CA ASP A 159 5.13 -15.12 9.55
C ASP A 159 3.84 -14.92 8.75
N VAL A 160 3.25 -13.73 8.91
CA VAL A 160 2.02 -13.36 8.24
C VAL A 160 2.37 -12.50 7.05
N VAL A 161 1.91 -12.91 5.86
CA VAL A 161 2.02 -12.12 4.64
C VAL A 161 0.62 -11.93 4.07
N ILE A 162 0.25 -10.69 3.77
CA ILE A 162 -1.04 -10.35 3.16
C ILE A 162 -0.84 -9.70 1.79
N PRO A 163 -1.62 -10.08 0.77
CA PRO A 163 -1.64 -9.36 -0.51
C PRO A 163 -2.43 -8.07 -0.37
N LEU A 164 -1.88 -6.97 -0.89
CA LEU A 164 -2.57 -5.69 -1.09
C LEU A 164 -2.48 -5.30 -2.56
N VAL A 165 -3.62 -5.09 -3.21
CA VAL A 165 -3.70 -4.76 -4.64
C VAL A 165 -4.43 -3.44 -4.82
N TYR A 166 -3.73 -2.47 -5.38
CA TYR A 166 -4.22 -1.13 -5.67
C TYR A 166 -4.42 -0.95 -7.17
N GLU A 167 -5.56 -0.39 -7.55
CA GLU A 167 -5.87 -0.04 -8.93
C GLU A 167 -5.75 1.47 -9.10
N PHE A 168 -5.03 1.89 -10.15
CA PHE A 168 -4.81 3.30 -10.47
C PHE A 168 -5.30 3.60 -11.87
N ARG A 169 -5.88 4.80 -12.02
CA ARG A 169 -6.32 5.33 -13.30
C ARG A 169 -5.85 6.76 -13.47
N ALA A 170 -5.18 7.02 -14.59
CA ALA A 170 -4.83 8.35 -15.03
C ALA A 170 -5.74 8.83 -16.16
N THR A 171 -6.14 10.09 -16.08
CA THR A 171 -6.82 10.79 -17.17
C THR A 171 -5.98 11.99 -17.55
N ILE A 172 -5.46 12.04 -18.77
CA ILE A 172 -4.69 13.18 -19.27
C ILE A 172 -5.52 13.89 -20.33
N ARG A 173 -5.78 15.19 -20.12
CA ARG A 173 -6.68 15.99 -20.98
C ARG A 173 -6.20 16.07 -22.43
N THR A 174 -4.89 16.00 -22.64
CA THR A 174 -4.26 16.04 -23.97
C THR A 174 -4.31 14.68 -24.70
N GLY A 175 -4.89 13.64 -24.10
CA GLY A 175 -4.97 12.30 -24.68
C GLY A 175 -3.68 11.49 -24.57
N GLN A 176 -2.65 12.02 -23.90
CA GLN A 176 -1.41 11.31 -23.65
C GLN A 176 -1.61 10.10 -22.71
N THR A 177 -0.60 9.23 -22.68
CA THR A 177 -0.57 8.06 -21.81
C THR A 177 0.59 8.17 -20.83
N LEU A 178 0.37 7.85 -19.56
CA LEU A 178 1.45 7.80 -18.57
C LEU A 178 2.49 6.75 -18.96
N CYS A 179 3.76 7.11 -18.79
CA CYS A 179 4.89 6.21 -19.01
C CYS A 179 5.27 5.43 -17.75
N GLN A 180 6.10 4.40 -17.93
CA GLN A 180 6.51 3.48 -16.87
C GLN A 180 7.27 4.19 -15.73
N THR A 181 8.06 5.22 -16.03
CA THR A 181 8.84 5.93 -15.00
C THR A 181 7.96 6.62 -13.96
N HIS A 182 6.82 7.20 -14.35
CA HIS A 182 5.85 7.76 -13.41
C HIS A 182 5.19 6.68 -12.55
N TRP A 183 4.87 5.53 -13.15
CA TRP A 183 4.34 4.41 -12.39
C TRP A 183 5.36 3.88 -11.38
N ASN A 184 6.64 3.83 -11.74
CA ASN A 184 7.71 3.46 -10.81
C ASN A 184 7.82 4.44 -9.63
N GLN A 185 7.67 5.75 -9.89
CA GLN A 185 7.64 6.75 -8.81
C GLN A 185 6.48 6.51 -7.84
N LEU A 186 5.29 6.22 -8.37
CA LEU A 186 4.12 5.91 -7.55
C LEU A 186 4.32 4.62 -6.74
N VAL A 187 4.93 3.59 -7.33
CA VAL A 187 5.24 2.34 -6.62
C VAL A 187 6.19 2.60 -5.46
N THR A 188 7.29 3.31 -5.69
CA THR A 188 8.24 3.65 -4.63
C THR A 188 7.59 4.47 -3.51
N GLU A 189 6.76 5.46 -3.87
CA GLU A 189 6.06 6.30 -2.90
C GLU A 189 5.07 5.48 -2.05
N LEU A 190 4.25 4.64 -2.70
CA LEU A 190 3.29 3.79 -2.03
C LEU A 190 3.96 2.75 -1.12
N LYS A 191 5.05 2.13 -1.58
CA LYS A 191 5.87 1.24 -0.76
C LYS A 191 6.35 1.95 0.51
N THR A 192 6.93 3.14 0.35
CA THR A 192 7.44 3.93 1.48
C THR A 192 6.34 4.23 2.50
N LEU A 193 5.15 4.62 2.03
CA LEU A 193 4.01 4.90 2.91
C LEU A 193 3.48 3.64 3.61
N LEU A 194 3.50 2.48 2.95
CA LEU A 194 3.19 1.20 3.58
C LEU A 194 4.21 0.84 4.66
N GLU A 195 5.51 1.01 4.39
CA GLU A 195 6.60 0.74 5.33
C GLU A 195 6.59 1.70 6.53
N ASN A 196 6.15 2.95 6.35
CA ASN A 196 5.92 3.92 7.44
C ASN A 196 4.87 3.47 8.47
N THR A 197 4.07 2.44 8.16
CA THR A 197 3.18 1.81 9.14
C THR A 197 3.90 0.83 10.07
N ASN A 198 5.24 0.73 10.01
CA ASN A 198 6.06 -0.33 10.60
C ASN A 198 5.80 -1.73 10.02
N SER A 199 5.20 -1.80 8.83
CA SER A 199 5.06 -3.04 8.06
C SER A 199 6.26 -3.25 7.14
N THR A 200 6.43 -4.43 6.58
CA THR A 200 7.48 -4.70 5.58
C THR A 200 6.86 -5.18 4.28
N VAL A 201 7.31 -4.64 3.15
CA VAL A 201 6.94 -5.16 1.83
C VAL A 201 7.92 -6.29 1.49
N ALA A 202 7.46 -7.54 1.62
CA ALA A 202 8.25 -8.74 1.40
C ALA A 202 8.41 -9.09 -0.10
N GLY A 203 7.52 -8.60 -0.94
CA GLY A 203 7.57 -8.79 -2.39
C GLY A 203 6.75 -7.75 -3.15
N GLU A 204 7.23 -7.39 -4.33
CA GLU A 204 6.52 -6.53 -5.28
C GLU A 204 6.13 -7.37 -6.51
N ILE A 205 4.83 -7.60 -6.68
CA ILE A 205 4.33 -8.30 -7.87
C ILE A 205 3.73 -7.26 -8.80
N TRP A 206 4.52 -6.90 -9.82
CA TRP A 206 4.10 -6.01 -10.89
C TRP A 206 3.11 -6.75 -11.79
N HIS A 207 1.82 -6.45 -11.64
CA HIS A 207 0.82 -6.87 -12.61
C HIS A 207 0.26 -5.65 -13.33
N PHE A 208 0.98 -5.23 -14.36
CA PHE A 208 0.44 -4.35 -15.37
C PHE A 208 -0.59 -5.10 -16.22
N LYS A 209 -1.77 -5.36 -15.65
CA LYS A 209 -2.93 -5.65 -16.48
C LYS A 209 -3.43 -4.32 -17.01
N ASN A 210 -3.24 -4.10 -18.31
CA ASN A 210 -4.10 -3.19 -19.06
C ASN A 210 -5.53 -3.68 -18.85
N PHE A 211 -6.27 -3.03 -17.95
CA PHE A 211 -7.71 -3.16 -17.95
C PHE A 211 -8.20 -2.37 -19.16
N SER A 212 -8.18 -2.98 -20.34
CA SER A 212 -9.02 -2.49 -21.42
C SER A 212 -10.47 -2.69 -20.95
N LYS A 213 -11.17 -1.61 -20.65
CA LYS A 213 -12.62 -1.63 -20.69
C LYS A 213 -13.04 -0.92 -21.97
N ASN A 214 -13.74 -1.70 -22.80
CA ASN A 214 -14.65 -1.28 -23.86
C ASN A 214 -15.46 -0.04 -23.46
#